data_AF-A0A7X5RJL6-F1
#
_entry.id   AF-A0A7X5RJL6-F1
#
_cell.length_a   1.000
_cell.length_b   1.000
_cell.length_c   1.000
_cell.angle_alpha   90.00
_cell.angle_beta   90.00
_cell.angle_gamma   90.00
#
_symmetry.space_group_name_H-M   'P 1'
#
loop_
_entity.id
_entity.type
_entity.pdbx_description
1 polymer ?
#
loop_
_entity_poly.entity_id
_entity_poly.type
_entity_poly.pdbx_seq_one_letter_code
_entity_poly.pdbx_strand_id
1 'polypeptide(L)'
;MMKIKYIGLGLVLALNFTSVAADPPANASSVQAHLEFEGYDISMNSSRMKATHSTELNFFIKKYRGGMLVTSFFGGNDYSKSNRNGFLKAINQLNAKAAAGRYYIDSDGDLAIEAFYPGTYDKKSFANFLETFELERTHLTEMGDEITNYLD
;
A
#
# COMPACT_ATOMS: atom_id res chain seq x y z
N MET A 1 43.68 20.07 44.79
CA MET A 1 42.23 19.85 44.57
C MET A 1 41.81 20.77 43.42
N MET A 2 41.81 20.26 42.19
CA MET A 2 41.75 21.05 40.94
C MET A 2 40.34 20.96 40.35
N LYS A 3 39.64 22.10 40.20
CA LYS A 3 38.32 22.18 39.55
C LYS A 3 38.51 22.42 38.05
N ILE A 4 38.26 21.41 37.24
CA ILE A 4 38.16 21.54 35.77
C ILE A 4 36.72 21.94 35.44
N LYS A 5 36.53 23.12 34.84
CA LYS A 5 35.25 23.55 34.24
C LYS A 5 35.19 23.01 32.81
N TYR A 6 34.26 22.10 32.54
CA TYR A 6 33.91 21.71 31.18
C TYR A 6 32.89 22.71 30.63
N ILE A 7 33.34 23.58 29.73
CA ILE A 7 32.48 24.30 28.78
C ILE A 7 32.40 23.38 27.57
N GLY A 8 31.25 22.74 27.35
CA GLY A 8 31.02 21.81 26.25
C GLY A 8 29.71 22.14 25.57
N LEU A 9 29.82 22.89 24.47
CA LEU A 9 28.79 23.30 23.53
C LEU A 9 27.91 22.09 23.12
N GLY A 10 26.68 22.02 23.65
CA GLY A 10 25.71 20.98 23.29
C GLY A 10 25.02 21.32 21.98
N LEU A 11 25.49 20.66 20.91
CA LEU A 11 24.97 20.71 19.54
C LEU A 11 23.44 20.47 19.51
N VAL A 12 22.66 21.49 19.12
CA VAL A 12 21.23 21.33 18.82
C VAL A 12 21.12 20.60 17.47
N LEU A 13 20.85 19.31 17.50
CA LEU A 13 20.55 18.52 16.32
C LEU A 13 19.12 18.89 15.85
N ALA A 14 19.02 19.86 14.96
CA ALA A 14 17.77 20.14 14.26
C ALA A 14 17.48 18.96 13.32
N LEU A 15 16.65 18.03 13.75
CA LEU A 15 16.04 17.02 12.89
C LEU A 15 15.10 17.75 11.93
N ASN A 16 15.62 18.10 10.75
CA ASN A 16 14.81 18.53 9.62
C ASN A 16 13.97 17.33 9.16
N PHE A 17 12.74 17.23 9.67
CA PHE A 17 11.72 16.37 9.06
C PHE A 17 11.25 17.06 7.79
N THR A 18 12.00 16.91 6.70
CA THR A 18 11.41 17.10 5.38
C THR A 18 10.43 15.95 5.19
N SER A 19 9.13 16.25 5.11
CA SER A 19 8.17 15.32 4.54
C SER A 19 8.58 15.13 3.08
N VAL A 20 9.40 14.12 2.82
CA VAL A 20 9.74 13.73 1.46
C VAL A 20 8.42 13.27 0.83
N ALA A 21 7.82 14.15 0.02
CA ALA A 21 6.72 13.78 -0.85
C ALA A 21 7.17 12.53 -1.62
N ALA A 22 6.39 11.46 -1.55
CA ALA A 22 6.75 10.21 -2.19
C ALA A 22 6.90 10.46 -3.69
N ASP A 23 8.04 10.12 -4.29
CA ASP A 23 8.21 10.23 -5.75
C ASP A 23 7.38 9.14 -6.46
N PRO A 24 6.94 9.36 -7.71
CA PRO A 24 6.51 8.26 -8.56
C PRO A 24 7.64 7.21 -8.75
N PRO A 25 7.32 5.97 -9.18
CA PRO A 25 8.34 4.97 -9.46
C PRO A 25 9.38 5.48 -10.47
N ALA A 26 10.66 5.12 -10.29
CA ALA A 26 11.75 5.56 -11.17
C ALA A 26 11.52 5.20 -12.66
N ASN A 27 10.72 4.16 -12.93
CA ASN A 27 10.33 3.69 -14.26
C ASN A 27 8.82 3.87 -14.50
N ALA A 28 8.23 4.97 -14.02
CA ALA A 28 6.79 5.21 -14.09
C ALA A 28 6.21 4.99 -15.50
N SER A 29 6.91 5.43 -16.55
CA SER A 29 6.46 5.23 -17.95
C SER A 29 6.39 3.77 -18.37
N SER A 30 7.31 2.91 -17.91
CA SER A 30 7.28 1.48 -18.25
C SER A 30 6.22 0.72 -17.48
N VAL A 31 6.02 1.07 -16.20
CA VAL A 31 4.95 0.52 -15.37
C VAL A 31 3.58 0.93 -15.93
N GLN A 32 3.43 2.20 -16.29
CA GLN A 32 2.22 2.72 -16.93
C GLN A 32 1.91 1.96 -18.22
N ALA A 33 2.86 1.86 -19.14
CA ALA A 33 2.65 1.17 -20.42
C ALA A 33 2.31 -0.32 -20.23
N HIS A 34 2.86 -0.97 -19.20
CA HIS A 34 2.49 -2.34 -18.86
C HIS A 34 1.04 -2.41 -18.39
N LEU A 35 0.65 -1.58 -17.43
CA LEU A 35 -0.71 -1.61 -16.89
C LEU A 35 -1.77 -1.21 -17.93
N GLU A 36 -1.48 -0.24 -18.81
CA GLU A 36 -2.35 0.11 -19.95
C GLU A 36 -2.50 -1.07 -20.91
N PHE A 37 -1.44 -1.85 -21.15
CA PHE A 37 -1.51 -3.07 -21.96
C PHE A 37 -2.38 -4.15 -21.29
N GLU A 38 -2.35 -4.25 -19.97
CA GLU A 38 -3.23 -5.13 -19.18
C GLU A 38 -4.66 -4.57 -19.01
N GLY A 39 -4.97 -3.43 -19.62
CA GLY A 39 -6.33 -2.86 -19.67
C GLY A 39 -6.66 -1.84 -18.59
N TYR A 40 -5.70 -1.43 -17.75
CA TYR A 40 -5.93 -0.41 -16.73
C TYR A 40 -5.93 1.00 -17.33
N ASP A 41 -6.86 1.82 -16.85
CA ASP A 41 -6.81 3.27 -17.01
C ASP A 41 -5.85 3.86 -15.96
N ILE A 42 -4.83 4.58 -16.42
CA ILE A 42 -3.78 5.15 -15.56
C ILE A 42 -3.96 6.66 -15.41
N SER A 43 -3.97 7.13 -14.17
CA SER A 43 -3.84 8.55 -13.85
C SER A 43 -2.68 8.77 -12.87
N MET A 44 -1.84 9.77 -13.14
CA MET A 44 -0.71 10.13 -12.29
C MET A 44 -0.97 11.46 -11.60
N ASN A 45 -0.61 11.53 -10.32
CA ASN A 45 -0.42 12.80 -9.62
C ASN A 45 1.04 12.92 -9.15
N SER A 46 1.36 13.99 -8.42
CA SER A 46 2.73 14.27 -7.97
C SER A 46 3.34 13.20 -7.05
N SER A 47 2.54 12.30 -6.47
CA SER A 47 2.99 11.37 -5.42
C SER A 47 2.67 9.91 -5.64
N ARG A 48 1.72 9.60 -6.53
CA ARG A 48 1.26 8.23 -6.80
C ARG A 48 0.68 8.11 -8.20
N MET A 49 0.83 6.92 -8.76
CA MET A 49 0.08 6.44 -9.91
C MET A 49 -1.20 5.77 -9.39
N LYS A 50 -2.34 6.04 -10.00
CA LYS A 50 -3.60 5.34 -9.78
C LYS A 50 -3.89 4.51 -11.02
N ALA A 51 -4.12 3.22 -10.82
CA ALA A 51 -4.55 2.29 -11.85
C ALA A 51 -5.99 1.87 -11.55
N THR A 52 -6.86 1.99 -12.54
CA THR A 52 -8.25 1.55 -12.42
C THR A 52 -8.61 0.53 -13.49
N HIS A 53 -9.36 -0.50 -13.11
CA HIS A 53 -9.85 -1.54 -14.00
C HIS A 53 -11.33 -1.81 -13.73
N SER A 54 -12.05 -2.35 -14.72
CA SER A 54 -13.48 -2.66 -14.60
C SER A 54 -13.76 -3.97 -13.85
N THR A 55 -12.81 -4.92 -13.89
CA THR A 55 -12.97 -6.27 -13.29
C THR A 55 -11.86 -6.67 -12.32
N GLU A 56 -10.74 -5.96 -12.30
CA GLU A 56 -9.57 -6.25 -11.45
C GLU A 56 -9.44 -5.21 -10.35
N LEU A 57 -8.54 -5.43 -9.39
CA LEU A 57 -8.37 -4.49 -8.28
C LEU A 57 -7.94 -3.10 -8.76
N ASN A 58 -8.64 -2.09 -8.28
CA ASN A 58 -8.15 -0.71 -8.38
C ASN A 58 -7.06 -0.50 -7.33
N PHE A 59 -5.93 0.09 -7.71
CA PHE A 59 -4.82 0.32 -6.80
C PHE A 59 -4.03 1.60 -7.10
N PHE A 60 -3.26 2.02 -6.09
CA PHE A 60 -2.25 3.05 -6.21
C PHE A 60 -0.85 2.44 -6.19
N ILE A 61 0.07 3.01 -6.94
CA ILE A 61 1.49 2.68 -6.91
C ILE A 61 2.28 3.92 -6.49
N LYS A 62 3.18 3.77 -5.53
CA LYS A 62 4.18 4.80 -5.17
C LYS A 62 5.57 4.18 -5.00
N LYS A 63 6.61 4.99 -5.12
CA LYS A 63 7.97 4.57 -4.75
C LYS A 63 8.02 4.30 -3.24
N TYR A 64 8.65 3.21 -2.85
CA TYR A 64 8.76 2.83 -1.44
C TYR A 64 10.01 1.98 -1.20
N ARG A 65 10.87 2.37 -0.25
CA ARG A 65 12.04 1.58 0.20
C ARG A 65 12.88 0.96 -0.94
N GLY A 66 13.13 1.72 -2.01
CA GLY A 66 13.91 1.26 -3.17
C GLY A 66 13.14 0.34 -4.15
N GLY A 67 11.84 0.15 -3.96
CA GLY A 67 10.93 -0.52 -4.86
C GLY A 67 9.62 0.25 -5.03
N MET A 68 8.53 -0.49 -5.21
CA MET A 68 7.17 0.05 -5.39
C MET A 68 6.23 -0.55 -4.35
N LEU A 69 5.36 0.27 -3.78
CA LEU A 69 4.26 -0.17 -2.93
C LEU A 69 2.98 -0.04 -3.72
N VAL A 70 2.25 -1.14 -3.84
CA VAL A 70 0.95 -1.23 -4.49
C VAL A 70 -0.11 -1.32 -3.41
N THR A 71 -1.13 -0.47 -3.46
CA THR A 71 -2.16 -0.38 -2.43
C THR A 71 -3.56 -0.30 -3.02
N SER A 72 -4.43 -1.25 -2.68
CA SER A 72 -5.88 -1.15 -2.89
C SER A 72 -6.57 -0.71 -1.60
N PHE A 73 -7.61 0.09 -1.73
CA PHE A 73 -8.44 0.55 -0.61
C PHE A 73 -9.90 0.22 -0.86
N PHE A 74 -10.60 -0.19 0.20
CA PHE A 74 -12.04 -0.36 0.23
C PHE A 74 -12.58 0.39 1.44
N GLY A 75 -13.56 1.27 1.21
CA GLY A 75 -14.15 2.11 2.23
C GLY A 75 -14.75 1.29 3.36
N GLY A 76 -14.49 1.66 4.60
CA GLY A 76 -15.10 1.04 5.78
C GLY A 76 -16.42 1.71 6.17
N ASN A 77 -17.49 0.92 6.23
CA ASN A 77 -18.82 1.42 6.58
C ASN A 77 -19.02 1.62 8.10
N ASP A 78 -20.18 2.14 8.54
CA ASP A 78 -20.46 2.36 9.98
C ASP A 78 -20.46 1.06 10.82
N TYR A 79 -20.79 -0.08 10.20
CA TYR A 79 -20.74 -1.38 10.85
C TYR A 79 -19.30 -1.81 11.15
N SER A 80 -18.35 -1.54 10.24
CA SER A 80 -16.92 -1.79 10.47
C SER A 80 -16.36 -1.01 11.66
N LYS A 81 -16.79 0.24 11.83
CA LYS A 81 -16.35 1.11 12.94
C LYS A 81 -16.92 0.63 14.27
N SER A 82 -18.20 0.28 14.29
CA SER A 82 -18.90 -0.19 15.49
C SER A 82 -18.53 -1.64 15.87
N ASN A 83 -18.09 -2.45 14.91
CA ASN A 83 -17.73 -3.86 15.10
C ASN A 83 -16.28 -4.16 14.68
N ARG A 84 -15.37 -3.29 15.12
CA ARG A 84 -13.94 -3.34 14.78
C ARG A 84 -13.28 -4.68 15.08
N ASN A 85 -13.66 -5.34 16.17
CA ASN A 85 -13.10 -6.65 16.52
C ASN A 85 -13.52 -7.75 15.55
N GLY A 86 -14.76 -7.72 15.04
CA GLY A 86 -15.22 -8.62 13.99
C GLY A 86 -14.46 -8.36 12.69
N PHE A 87 -14.31 -7.10 12.31
CA PHE A 87 -13.58 -6.71 11.11
C PHE A 87 -12.10 -7.14 11.16
N LEU A 88 -11.43 -6.98 12.31
CA LEU A 88 -10.05 -7.46 12.48
C LEU A 88 -9.93 -8.99 12.40
N LYS A 89 -10.93 -9.74 12.86
CA LYS A 89 -10.95 -11.20 12.69
C LYS A 89 -11.05 -11.56 11.22
N ALA A 90 -11.91 -10.86 10.47
CA ALA A 90 -12.04 -11.05 9.04
C ALA A 90 -10.72 -10.77 8.30
N ILE A 91 -10.08 -9.65 8.62
CA ILE A 91 -8.76 -9.26 8.10
C ILE A 91 -7.68 -10.31 8.42
N ASN A 92 -7.69 -10.89 9.62
CA ASN A 92 -6.75 -11.95 9.96
C ASN A 92 -6.96 -13.22 9.14
N GLN A 93 -8.21 -13.56 8.79
CA GLN A 93 -8.50 -14.69 7.89
C GLN A 93 -7.99 -14.42 6.47
N LEU A 94 -8.14 -13.19 5.97
CA LEU A 94 -7.56 -12.78 4.68
C LEU A 94 -6.03 -12.88 4.70
N ASN A 95 -5.38 -12.34 5.74
CA ASN A 95 -3.93 -12.41 5.90
C ASN A 95 -3.40 -13.86 5.97
N ALA A 96 -4.17 -14.81 6.51
CA ALA A 96 -3.78 -16.22 6.56
C ALA A 96 -3.72 -16.88 5.16
N LYS A 97 -4.40 -16.29 4.17
CA LYS A 97 -4.41 -16.75 2.77
C LYS A 97 -3.60 -15.87 1.82
N ALA A 98 -3.17 -14.69 2.27
CA ALA A 98 -2.52 -13.69 1.43
C ALA A 98 -1.32 -14.26 0.66
N ALA A 99 -1.22 -13.91 -0.62
CA ALA A 99 -0.21 -14.45 -1.52
C ALA A 99 0.93 -13.44 -1.78
N ALA A 100 0.58 -12.16 -1.98
CA ALA A 100 1.52 -11.08 -2.27
C ALA A 100 1.38 -9.89 -1.32
N GLY A 101 0.27 -9.81 -0.58
CA GLY A 101 -0.08 -8.64 0.21
C GLY A 101 -0.17 -8.85 1.71
N ARG A 102 -0.49 -7.75 2.37
CA ARG A 102 -0.99 -7.71 3.75
C ARG A 102 -2.27 -6.89 3.79
N TYR A 103 -3.19 -7.32 4.65
CA TYR A 103 -4.45 -6.66 4.90
C TYR A 103 -4.40 -5.94 6.25
N TYR A 104 -4.89 -4.71 6.33
CA TYR A 104 -5.03 -3.98 7.59
C TYR A 104 -6.12 -2.90 7.50
N ILE A 105 -6.56 -2.42 8.66
CA ILE A 105 -7.43 -1.23 8.76
C ILE A 105 -6.52 -0.01 8.83
N ASP A 106 -6.69 0.94 7.92
CA ASP A 106 -5.92 2.18 7.94
C ASP A 106 -6.41 3.17 9.01
N SER A 107 -5.91 4.41 8.98
CA SER A 107 -6.30 5.43 9.97
C SER A 107 -7.73 5.92 9.81
N ASP A 108 -8.31 5.80 8.63
CA ASP A 108 -9.65 6.30 8.30
C ASP A 108 -10.72 5.21 8.53
N GLY A 109 -10.29 3.98 8.80
CA GLY A 109 -11.16 2.83 9.05
C GLY A 109 -11.34 1.93 7.83
N ASP A 110 -10.61 2.20 6.75
CA ASP A 110 -10.73 1.51 5.48
C ASP A 110 -9.91 0.22 5.46
N LEU A 111 -10.36 -0.76 4.69
CA LEU A 111 -9.54 -1.93 4.39
C LEU A 111 -8.48 -1.55 3.37
N ALA A 112 -7.22 -1.66 3.78
CA ALA A 112 -6.08 -1.54 2.90
C ALA A 112 -5.49 -2.92 2.58
N ILE A 113 -5.17 -3.14 1.31
CA ILE A 113 -4.36 -4.28 0.82
C ILE A 113 -3.06 -3.70 0.28
N GLU A 114 -1.92 -4.02 0.89
CA GLU A 114 -0.61 -3.53 0.45
C GLU A 114 0.30 -4.67 0.02
N ALA A 115 0.93 -4.53 -1.15
CA ALA A 115 1.96 -5.44 -1.64
C ALA A 115 3.23 -4.67 -2.05
N PHE A 116 4.39 -5.23 -1.74
CA PHE A 116 5.68 -4.61 -2.03
C PHE A 116 6.39 -5.33 -3.19
N TYR A 117 6.66 -4.58 -4.26
CA TYR A 117 7.50 -5.03 -5.36
C TYR A 117 8.95 -4.49 -5.16
N PRO A 118 9.95 -5.36 -4.95
CA PRO A 118 11.32 -4.92 -4.68
C PRO A 118 12.08 -4.49 -5.94
N GLY A 119 12.94 -3.49 -5.79
CA GLY A 119 13.87 -3.06 -6.83
C GLY A 119 13.21 -2.30 -7.98
N THR A 120 13.85 -2.35 -9.14
CA THR A 120 13.37 -1.65 -10.34
C THR A 120 12.40 -2.51 -11.14
N TYR A 121 11.52 -1.85 -11.90
CA TYR A 121 10.64 -2.54 -12.84
C TYR A 121 11.44 -3.46 -13.78
N ASP A 122 11.04 -4.71 -13.81
CA ASP A 122 11.38 -5.72 -14.83
C ASP A 122 10.08 -6.30 -15.34
N LYS A 123 9.92 -6.41 -16.67
CA LYS A 123 8.62 -6.76 -17.28
C LYS A 123 8.09 -8.09 -16.76
N LYS A 124 8.93 -9.13 -16.74
CA LYS A 124 8.51 -10.48 -16.34
C LYS A 124 8.19 -10.54 -14.85
N SER A 125 9.07 -9.96 -14.03
CA SER A 125 8.90 -9.97 -12.57
C SER A 125 7.66 -9.17 -12.16
N PHE A 126 7.39 -8.05 -12.83
CA PHE A 126 6.21 -7.22 -12.57
C PHE A 126 4.91 -7.90 -12.99
N ALA A 127 4.89 -8.58 -14.14
CA ALA A 127 3.72 -9.38 -14.55
C ALA A 127 3.38 -10.45 -13.50
N ASN A 128 4.36 -11.25 -13.08
CA ASN A 128 4.17 -12.27 -12.06
C ASN A 128 3.69 -11.67 -10.72
N PHE A 129 4.24 -10.51 -10.33
CA PHE A 129 3.81 -9.81 -9.14
C PHE A 129 2.35 -9.36 -9.24
N LEU A 130 1.95 -8.78 -10.37
CA LEU A 130 0.59 -8.30 -10.58
C LEU A 130 -0.41 -9.46 -10.59
N GLU A 131 -0.11 -10.56 -11.31
CA GLU A 131 -0.91 -11.78 -11.28
C GLU A 131 -1.09 -12.33 -9.86
N THR A 132 -0.03 -12.30 -9.04
CA THR A 132 -0.10 -12.75 -7.64
C THR A 132 -0.90 -11.77 -6.78
N PHE A 133 -0.80 -10.47 -7.03
CA PHE A 133 -1.58 -9.45 -6.33
C PHE A 133 -3.08 -9.53 -6.66
N GLU A 134 -3.45 -9.88 -7.89
CA GLU A 134 -4.86 -10.09 -8.24
C GLU A 134 -5.49 -11.30 -7.55
N LEU A 135 -4.71 -12.25 -7.01
CA LEU A 135 -5.26 -13.30 -6.13
C LEU A 135 -5.91 -12.73 -4.87
N GLU A 136 -5.49 -11.54 -4.42
CA GLU A 136 -6.12 -10.88 -3.27
C GLU A 136 -7.59 -10.51 -3.56
N ARG A 137 -7.95 -10.28 -4.83
CA ARG A 137 -9.35 -10.12 -5.28
C ARG A 137 -10.16 -11.40 -5.12
N THR A 138 -9.55 -12.53 -5.47
CA THR A 138 -10.16 -13.86 -5.31
C THR A 138 -10.41 -14.12 -3.83
N HIS A 139 -9.45 -13.83 -2.95
CA HIS A 139 -9.62 -13.99 -1.50
C HIS A 139 -10.77 -13.15 -0.93
N LEU A 140 -10.91 -11.89 -1.37
CA LEU A 140 -12.05 -11.05 -1.00
C LEU A 140 -13.38 -11.63 -1.47
N THR A 141 -13.42 -12.10 -2.72
CA THR A 141 -14.63 -12.66 -3.33
C THR A 141 -15.06 -13.95 -2.64
N GLU A 142 -14.12 -14.83 -2.31
CA GLU A 142 -14.37 -16.07 -1.58
C GLU A 142 -14.87 -15.84 -0.16
N MET A 143 -14.40 -14.77 0.48
CA MET A 143 -14.84 -14.40 1.82
C MET A 143 -16.28 -13.87 1.84
N GLY A 144 -16.74 -13.30 0.73
CA GLY A 144 -18.13 -12.90 0.52
C GLY A 144 -18.66 -12.03 1.66
N ASP A 145 -19.82 -12.39 2.19
CA ASP A 145 -20.52 -11.65 3.25
C ASP A 145 -19.69 -11.45 4.52
N GLU A 146 -18.70 -12.31 4.81
CA GLU A 146 -17.85 -12.16 5.99
C GLU A 146 -16.95 -10.91 5.92
N ILE A 147 -16.65 -10.40 4.71
CA ILE A 147 -15.90 -9.16 4.53
C ILE A 147 -16.78 -8.03 3.99
N THR A 148 -17.69 -8.30 3.05
CA THR A 148 -18.48 -7.25 2.38
C THR A 148 -19.44 -6.54 3.33
N ASN A 149 -19.87 -7.18 4.42
CA ASN A 149 -20.66 -6.52 5.47
C ASN A 149 -19.93 -5.34 6.15
N TYR A 150 -18.60 -5.28 6.03
CA TYR A 150 -17.78 -4.20 6.59
C TYR A 150 -17.40 -3.11 5.58
N LEU A 151 -17.65 -3.33 4.30
CA LEU A 151 -17.19 -2.44 3.23
C LEU A 151 -18.35 -1.59 2.65
N ASP A 152 -18.00 -0.43 2.09
CA ASP A 152 -18.88 0.47 1.32
C ASP A 152 -18.92 0.13 -0.17
#